data_AF-A0AAD6MW70-F1
#
_entry.id   AF-A0AAD6MW70-F1
#
_cell.length_a   1.000
_cell.length_b   1.000
_cell.length_c   1.000
_cell.angle_alpha   90.00
_cell.angle_beta   90.00
_cell.angle_gamma   90.00
#
_symmetry.space_group_name_H-M   'P 1'
#
loop_
_entity.id
_entity.type
_entity.pdbx_description
1 polymer ?
#
loop_
_entity_poly.entity_id
_entity_poly.type
_entity_poly.pdbx_seq_one_letter_code
_entity_poly.pdbx_strand_id
1 'polypeptide(L)'
;MRSQTVRLLNSSIRQRALVSSVPPLRPFYTSARTTKRQTAGSKVLRAAPTIPFFSAFFSSNKPEESTESMSYPDERSEDQWRAVLNPEQFRILREKGTERAGTGEYDSHYPSTGVYNCAGCDAPLYKANHKFKSGCGWPAYFDSIPGAVKRHVDNTFGMKRTEIVCSNCGGHLGHVFEGEGYQTPTDERHCVNSVSLRFTEDGEASGKGPAEKSKA
;
A
#
# COMPACT_ATOMS: atom_id res chain seq x y z
N MET A 1 -49.90 11.47 52.12
CA MET A 1 -50.41 10.09 52.11
C MET A 1 -49.35 9.18 51.49
N ARG A 2 -48.89 8.19 52.28
CA ARG A 2 -48.21 6.91 51.91
C ARG A 2 -46.96 7.02 51.01
N SER A 3 -45.74 6.96 51.53
CA SER A 3 -45.06 5.79 52.15
C SER A 3 -45.01 4.57 51.23
N GLN A 4 -43.81 4.28 50.71
CA GLN A 4 -43.21 2.95 50.85
C GLN A 4 -41.71 2.94 50.49
N THR A 5 -40.96 2.61 51.54
CA THR A 5 -39.56 2.18 51.64
C THR A 5 -39.36 0.77 51.05
N VAL A 6 -38.11 0.28 51.15
CA VAL A 6 -37.68 -1.15 51.10
C VAL A 6 -37.17 -1.56 49.69
N ARG A 7 -35.97 -2.11 49.44
CA ARG A 7 -35.08 -3.00 50.23
C ARG A 7 -33.64 -2.94 49.67
N LEU A 8 -32.66 -2.92 50.58
CA LEU A 8 -31.27 -3.33 50.34
C LEU A 8 -31.19 -4.79 49.92
N LEU A 9 -30.23 -5.18 49.08
CA LEU A 9 -29.55 -6.48 49.15
C LEU A 9 -28.18 -6.43 48.46
N ASN A 10 -27.14 -6.60 49.29
CA ASN A 10 -25.77 -6.92 48.93
C ASN A 10 -25.69 -8.29 48.25
N SER A 11 -24.83 -8.40 47.23
CA SER A 11 -24.15 -9.67 46.91
C SER A 11 -22.79 -9.40 46.27
N SER A 12 -21.78 -9.43 47.13
CA SER A 12 -20.40 -9.83 46.81
C SER A 12 -20.41 -11.09 45.95
N ILE A 13 -19.58 -11.15 44.90
CA ILE A 13 -18.90 -12.39 44.46
C ILE A 13 -17.86 -12.10 43.36
N ARG A 14 -16.60 -12.34 43.77
CA ARG A 14 -15.46 -12.92 43.02
C ARG A 14 -14.80 -12.11 41.91
N GLN A 15 -13.76 -11.38 42.34
CA GLN A 15 -12.54 -11.18 41.56
C GLN A 15 -11.96 -12.55 41.16
N ARG A 16 -11.91 -12.84 39.85
CA ARG A 16 -11.11 -13.95 39.32
C ARG A 16 -9.73 -13.42 38.98
N ALA A 17 -8.74 -13.87 39.75
CA ALA A 17 -7.32 -13.70 39.44
C ALA A 17 -7.03 -14.31 38.07
N LEU A 18 -6.54 -13.48 37.14
CA LEU A 18 -5.97 -13.93 35.87
C LEU A 18 -4.60 -14.51 36.16
N VAL A 19 -4.51 -15.83 36.08
CA VAL A 19 -3.27 -16.59 36.20
C VAL A 19 -2.48 -16.35 34.91
N SER A 20 -1.38 -15.61 35.01
CA SER A 20 -0.42 -15.41 33.93
C SER A 20 0.33 -16.72 33.69
N SER A 21 -0.05 -17.47 32.65
CA SER A 21 0.73 -18.61 32.15
C SER A 21 1.74 -18.11 31.12
N VAL A 22 2.95 -17.82 31.59
CA VAL A 22 4.13 -17.54 30.77
C VAL A 22 4.53 -18.83 30.04
N PRO A 23 4.59 -18.86 28.69
CA PRO A 23 5.10 -20.03 27.98
C PRO A 23 6.63 -20.15 28.15
N PRO A 24 7.18 -21.37 28.28
CA PRO A 24 8.61 -21.58 28.43
C PRO A 24 9.36 -21.24 27.13
N LEU A 25 10.47 -20.51 27.30
CA LEU A 25 11.43 -20.16 26.25
C LEU A 25 12.03 -21.42 25.63
N ARG A 26 11.96 -21.54 24.30
CA ARG A 26 12.61 -22.61 23.54
C ARG A 26 14.12 -22.36 23.47
N PRO A 27 14.97 -23.39 23.60
CA PRO A 27 16.40 -23.23 23.49
C PRO A 27 16.80 -22.98 22.02
N PHE A 28 17.69 -22.01 21.84
CA PHE A 28 18.39 -21.72 20.60
C PHE A 28 19.27 -22.91 20.22
N TYR A 29 18.93 -23.60 19.12
CA TYR A 29 19.84 -24.53 18.47
C TYR A 29 20.79 -23.72 17.57
N THR A 30 22.00 -23.45 18.06
CA THR A 30 23.12 -23.01 17.23
C THR A 30 23.70 -24.22 16.50
N SER A 31 23.40 -24.37 15.21
CA SER A 31 24.11 -25.32 14.35
C SER A 31 25.36 -24.64 13.78
N ALA A 32 26.50 -24.85 14.42
CA ALA A 32 27.81 -24.49 13.88
C ALA A 32 28.15 -25.48 12.75
N ARG A 33 27.98 -25.05 11.50
CA ARG A 33 28.46 -25.81 10.35
C ARG A 33 29.90 -25.43 10.05
N THR A 34 30.82 -26.23 10.59
CA THR A 34 32.23 -26.28 10.19
C THR A 34 32.33 -26.81 8.77
N THR A 35 32.74 -25.98 7.81
CA THR A 35 33.25 -26.45 6.52
C THR A 35 34.74 -26.12 6.38
N LYS A 36 35.47 -27.23 6.47
CA LYS A 36 36.88 -27.50 6.17
C LYS A 36 37.47 -26.61 5.08
N ARG A 37 38.49 -25.84 5.47
CA ARG A 37 39.49 -25.20 4.61
C ARG A 37 40.20 -26.28 3.78
N GLN A 38 40.09 -26.21 2.46
CA GLN A 38 40.93 -26.99 1.55
C GLN A 38 41.99 -26.07 0.96
N THR A 39 43.23 -26.31 1.36
CA THR A 39 44.45 -25.84 0.73
C THR A 39 44.87 -26.86 -0.32
N ALA A 40 45.10 -26.44 -1.56
CA ALA A 40 46.21 -26.91 -2.39
C ALA A 40 46.12 -26.35 -3.82
N GLY A 41 47.27 -25.91 -4.35
CA GLY A 41 47.54 -26.03 -5.78
C GLY A 41 47.94 -24.75 -6.51
N SER A 42 49.17 -24.28 -6.28
CA SER A 42 49.88 -23.44 -7.24
C SER A 42 50.17 -24.27 -8.51
N LYS A 43 49.72 -23.81 -9.68
CA LYS A 43 50.26 -24.24 -10.99
C LYS A 43 50.40 -23.04 -11.93
N VAL A 44 51.66 -22.59 -12.03
CA VAL A 44 52.46 -22.23 -13.21
C VAL A 44 51.75 -21.60 -14.43
N LEU A 45 52.20 -20.39 -14.71
CA LEU A 45 52.05 -19.57 -15.92
C LEU A 45 52.32 -20.33 -17.23
N ARG A 46 51.45 -20.15 -18.23
CA ARG A 46 51.82 -20.33 -19.65
C ARG A 46 51.26 -19.20 -20.52
N ALA A 47 52.17 -18.73 -21.37
CA ALA A 47 52.16 -17.65 -22.34
C ALA A 47 50.87 -17.37 -23.12
N ALA A 48 50.64 -16.08 -23.37
CA ALA A 48 49.65 -15.54 -24.29
C ALA A 48 50.12 -15.61 -25.75
N PRO A 49 49.25 -15.93 -26.73
CA PRO A 49 49.48 -15.58 -28.11
C PRO A 49 49.00 -14.14 -28.36
N THR A 50 49.85 -13.36 -29.02
CA THR A 50 49.52 -12.05 -29.59
C THR A 50 48.48 -12.22 -30.69
N ILE A 51 47.23 -11.84 -30.39
CA ILE A 51 46.15 -11.70 -31.38
C ILE A 51 46.01 -10.20 -31.68
N PRO A 52 46.04 -9.80 -32.96
CA PRO A 52 46.09 -8.40 -33.36
C PRO A 52 44.75 -7.70 -33.10
N PHE A 53 44.86 -6.41 -32.78
CA PHE A 53 43.89 -5.35 -33.00
C PHE A 53 42.61 -5.76 -33.76
N PHE A 54 41.54 -6.04 -33.02
CA PHE A 54 40.17 -5.80 -33.49
C PHE A 54 39.47 -4.91 -32.46
N SER A 55 39.59 -3.61 -32.70
CA SER A 55 38.65 -2.60 -32.25
C SER A 55 37.26 -2.96 -32.78
N ALA A 56 36.42 -3.55 -31.95
CA ALA A 56 35.01 -3.74 -32.26
C ALA A 56 34.18 -3.70 -30.98
N PHE A 57 33.60 -2.52 -30.75
CA PHE A 57 32.32 -2.30 -30.08
C PHE A 57 32.15 -2.90 -28.69
N PHE A 58 32.38 -2.05 -27.67
CA PHE A 58 31.65 -2.14 -26.40
C PHE A 58 30.16 -1.97 -26.71
N SER A 59 29.50 -3.09 -27.04
CA SER A 59 28.05 -3.18 -27.01
C SER A 59 27.65 -3.25 -25.54
N SER A 60 27.38 -2.08 -24.96
CA SER A 60 26.66 -1.98 -23.70
C SER A 60 25.27 -2.58 -23.89
N ASN A 61 25.15 -3.90 -23.71
CA ASN A 61 23.88 -4.53 -23.42
C ASN A 61 23.44 -4.02 -22.04
N LYS A 62 22.72 -2.90 -22.01
CA LYS A 62 21.80 -2.63 -20.91
C LYS A 62 20.87 -3.85 -20.85
N PRO A 63 20.72 -4.52 -19.70
CA PRO A 63 19.64 -5.47 -19.55
C PRO A 63 18.35 -4.66 -19.71
N GLU A 64 17.64 -4.90 -20.81
CA GLU A 64 16.26 -4.47 -20.97
C GLU A 64 15.45 -5.26 -19.94
N GLU A 65 15.21 -4.61 -18.81
CA GLU A 65 14.25 -5.04 -17.82
C GLU A 65 12.87 -4.96 -18.48
N SER A 66 12.32 -6.12 -18.82
CA SER A 66 11.02 -6.27 -19.45
C SER A 66 9.93 -5.86 -18.45
N THR A 67 9.67 -4.56 -18.35
CA THR A 67 8.44 -4.06 -17.76
C THR A 67 7.30 -4.44 -18.68
N GLU A 68 6.43 -5.37 -18.26
CA GLU A 68 5.13 -5.56 -18.91
C GLU A 68 4.45 -4.19 -18.96
N SER A 69 4.40 -3.59 -20.16
CA SER A 69 3.84 -2.26 -20.34
C SER A 69 2.32 -2.36 -20.33
N MET A 70 1.74 -2.39 -19.14
CA MET A 70 0.32 -2.11 -18.98
C MET A 70 0.10 -0.66 -19.40
N SER A 71 -0.52 -0.46 -20.57
CA SER A 71 -0.86 0.85 -21.09
C SER A 71 -2.03 1.44 -20.28
N TYR A 72 -1.90 2.72 -19.93
CA TYR A 72 -2.88 3.52 -19.22
C TYR A 72 -3.17 4.80 -20.04
N PRO A 73 -4.39 5.35 -20.00
CA PRO A 73 -4.74 6.56 -20.74
C PRO A 73 -3.85 7.79 -20.46
N ASP A 74 -3.36 7.95 -19.23
CA ASP A 74 -2.44 9.01 -18.84
C ASP A 74 -0.99 8.52 -18.98
N GLU A 75 -0.32 9.01 -20.03
CA GLU A 75 1.05 8.61 -20.43
C GLU A 75 2.13 9.59 -19.96
N ARG A 76 1.88 10.37 -18.90
CA ARG A 76 2.89 11.27 -18.34
C ARG A 76 4.17 10.50 -17.94
N SER A 77 5.32 11.09 -18.23
CA SER A 77 6.63 10.53 -17.85
C SER A 77 6.88 10.63 -16.35
N GLU A 78 7.81 9.83 -15.82
CA GLU A 78 8.18 9.90 -14.40
C GLU A 78 8.66 11.30 -13.98
N ASP A 79 9.36 12.03 -14.85
CA ASP A 79 9.80 13.40 -14.58
C ASP A 79 8.62 14.38 -14.49
N GLN A 80 7.61 14.21 -15.36
CA GLN A 80 6.37 15.00 -15.28
C GLN A 80 5.61 14.67 -13.99
N TRP A 81 5.59 13.41 -13.58
CA TRP A 81 5.01 12.99 -12.30
C TRP A 81 5.74 13.60 -11.10
N ARG A 82 7.07 13.61 -11.10
CA ARG A 82 7.88 14.26 -10.04
C ARG A 82 7.63 15.77 -9.95
N ALA A 83 7.24 16.41 -11.06
CA ALA A 83 6.94 17.84 -11.08
C ALA A 83 5.55 18.18 -10.52
N VAL A 84 4.56 17.29 -10.67
CA VAL A 84 3.16 17.54 -10.25
C VAL A 84 2.81 16.94 -8.90
N LEU A 85 3.45 15.83 -8.52
CA LEU A 85 3.22 15.13 -7.26
C LEU A 85 4.16 15.65 -6.18
N ASN A 86 3.67 15.70 -4.95
CA ASN A 86 4.59 15.83 -3.82
C ASN A 86 5.40 14.53 -3.63
N PRO A 87 6.53 14.56 -2.88
CA PRO A 87 7.41 13.39 -2.75
C PRO A 87 6.72 12.14 -2.19
N GLU A 88 5.78 12.31 -1.25
CA GLU A 88 5.08 11.18 -0.63
C GLU A 88 4.03 10.58 -1.58
N GLN A 89 3.32 11.43 -2.31
CA GLN A 89 2.42 11.00 -3.39
C GLN A 89 3.17 10.24 -4.48
N PHE A 90 4.35 10.73 -4.88
CA PHE A 90 5.19 10.04 -5.86
C PHE A 90 5.63 8.67 -5.33
N ARG A 91 6.13 8.61 -4.10
CA ARG A 91 6.54 7.36 -3.43
C ARG A 91 5.42 6.33 -3.41
N ILE A 92 4.20 6.76 -3.11
CA ILE A 92 3.05 5.85 -3.01
C ILE A 92 2.53 5.48 -4.39
N LEU A 93 2.17 6.46 -5.23
CA LEU A 93 1.52 6.23 -6.53
C LEU A 93 2.44 5.60 -7.56
N ARG A 94 3.73 5.96 -7.59
CA ARG A 94 4.68 5.50 -8.63
C ARG A 94 5.65 4.44 -8.13
N GLU A 95 6.16 4.59 -6.91
CA GLU A 95 7.12 3.63 -6.33
C GLU A 95 6.44 2.52 -5.49
N LYS A 96 5.11 2.40 -5.58
CA LYS A 96 4.29 1.40 -4.86
C LYS A 96 4.53 1.37 -3.35
N GLY A 97 4.85 2.54 -2.78
CA GLY A 97 4.99 2.72 -1.34
C GLY A 97 3.66 2.59 -0.60
N THR A 98 3.76 2.40 0.71
CA THR A 98 2.60 2.40 1.62
C THR A 98 2.81 3.46 2.70
N GLU A 99 1.77 4.24 3.00
CA GLU A 99 1.78 5.19 4.12
C GLU A 99 1.72 4.45 5.46
N ARG A 100 2.13 5.11 6.55
CA ARG A 100 2.07 4.50 7.88
C ARG A 100 0.62 4.39 8.36
N ALA A 101 0.25 3.25 8.93
CA ALA A 101 -1.07 3.03 9.51
C ALA A 101 -1.46 4.13 10.51
N GLY A 102 -2.71 4.58 10.44
CA GLY A 102 -3.31 5.58 11.33
C GLY A 102 -2.84 7.01 11.11
N THR A 103 -2.07 7.28 10.05
CA THR A 103 -1.55 8.63 9.76
C THR A 103 -2.24 9.34 8.61
N GLY A 104 -2.97 8.61 7.77
CA GLY A 104 -3.65 9.16 6.61
C GLY A 104 -4.83 10.06 6.99
N GLU A 105 -4.97 11.19 6.31
CA GLU A 105 -6.06 12.15 6.47
C GLU A 105 -7.44 11.50 6.38
N TYR A 106 -7.61 10.54 5.47
CA TYR A 106 -8.89 9.93 5.17
C TYR A 106 -9.20 8.67 5.97
N ASP A 107 -8.31 8.20 6.85
CA ASP A 107 -8.59 7.04 7.69
C ASP A 107 -9.83 7.29 8.58
N SER A 108 -9.84 8.44 9.27
CA SER A 108 -10.94 8.86 10.15
C SER A 108 -11.98 9.77 9.48
N HIS A 109 -11.90 9.97 8.16
CA HIS A 109 -12.82 10.83 7.40
C HIS A 109 -14.02 10.03 6.89
N TYR A 110 -15.26 10.38 7.27
CA TYR A 110 -16.49 9.67 6.86
C TYR A 110 -17.60 10.65 6.46
N PRO A 111 -17.46 11.32 5.31
CA PRO A 111 -18.47 12.22 4.79
C PRO A 111 -19.71 11.44 4.33
N SER A 112 -20.87 12.09 4.34
CA SER A 112 -22.13 11.47 3.89
C SER A 112 -22.25 11.40 2.36
N THR A 113 -21.63 12.35 1.67
CA THR A 113 -21.63 12.54 0.21
C THR A 113 -20.24 12.95 -0.27
N GLY A 114 -19.99 12.93 -1.58
CA GLY A 114 -18.69 13.26 -2.18
C GLY A 114 -17.96 12.07 -2.82
N VAL A 115 -16.84 12.39 -3.45
CA VAL A 115 -16.03 11.47 -4.24
C VAL A 115 -14.56 11.57 -3.83
N TYR A 116 -13.91 10.42 -3.70
CA TYR A 116 -12.46 10.31 -3.58
C TYR A 116 -11.87 10.06 -4.96
N ASN A 117 -11.09 11.03 -5.42
CA ASN A 117 -10.41 11.05 -6.70
C ASN A 117 -8.95 10.61 -6.52
N CYS A 118 -8.33 10.13 -7.59
CA CYS A 118 -6.90 9.84 -7.62
C CYS A 118 -6.11 11.13 -7.40
N ALA A 119 -5.18 11.15 -6.43
CA ALA A 119 -4.38 12.33 -6.16
C ALA A 119 -3.46 12.75 -7.32
N GLY A 120 -3.17 11.84 -8.27
CA GLY A 120 -2.28 12.13 -9.40
C GLY A 120 -2.97 12.57 -10.69
N CYS A 121 -4.07 11.91 -11.08
CA CYS A 121 -4.78 12.24 -12.33
C CYS A 121 -6.19 12.77 -12.12
N ASP A 122 -6.62 12.97 -10.87
CA ASP A 122 -7.93 13.46 -10.48
C ASP A 122 -9.13 12.61 -10.98
N ALA A 123 -8.87 11.40 -11.51
CA ALA A 123 -9.91 10.46 -11.91
C ALA A 123 -10.73 9.99 -10.68
N PRO A 124 -12.07 9.89 -10.77
CA PRO A 124 -12.91 9.48 -9.65
C PRO A 124 -12.71 7.97 -9.35
N LEU A 125 -12.41 7.63 -8.10
CA LEU A 125 -12.10 6.24 -7.70
C LEU A 125 -13.18 5.63 -6.81
N TYR A 126 -13.58 6.35 -5.77
CA TYR A 126 -14.50 5.85 -4.74
C TYR A 126 -15.54 6.90 -4.39
N LYS A 127 -16.75 6.46 -4.05
CA LYS A 127 -17.78 7.32 -3.49
C LYS A 127 -17.72 7.30 -1.96
N ALA A 128 -18.15 8.39 -1.32
CA ALA A 128 -18.23 8.50 0.14
C ALA A 128 -19.03 7.36 0.78
N ASN A 129 -20.17 7.01 0.19
CA ASN A 129 -21.04 5.93 0.65
C ASN A 129 -20.42 4.52 0.54
N HIS A 130 -19.32 4.35 -0.20
CA HIS A 130 -18.61 3.08 -0.29
C HIS A 130 -17.60 2.90 0.86
N LYS A 131 -17.31 3.96 1.61
CA LYS A 131 -16.34 3.92 2.70
C LYS A 131 -16.95 3.27 3.94
N PHE A 132 -16.17 2.45 4.63
CA PHE A 132 -16.59 1.81 5.88
C PHE A 132 -15.44 1.71 6.88
N LYS A 133 -15.77 1.47 8.16
CA LYS A 133 -14.78 1.36 9.24
C LYS A 133 -14.27 -0.08 9.33
N SER A 134 -13.10 -0.33 8.73
CA SER A 134 -12.43 -1.65 8.76
C SER A 134 -11.58 -1.86 10.02
N GLY A 135 -11.02 -0.78 10.58
CA GLY A 135 -10.03 -0.84 11.66
C GLY A 135 -8.60 -1.19 11.22
N CYS A 136 -8.32 -1.21 9.91
CA CYS A 136 -6.99 -1.58 9.40
C CYS A 136 -5.94 -0.46 9.51
N GLY A 137 -6.33 0.78 9.84
CA GLY A 137 -5.44 1.95 9.92
C GLY A 137 -5.21 2.66 8.59
N TRP A 138 -6.02 2.36 7.58
CA TRP A 138 -6.05 3.02 6.28
C TRP A 138 -7.51 3.16 5.85
N PRO A 139 -7.85 4.17 5.02
CA PRO A 139 -9.20 4.26 4.48
C PRO A 139 -9.58 2.98 3.72
N ALA A 140 -10.76 2.47 4.05
CA ALA A 140 -11.30 1.24 3.51
C ALA A 140 -12.62 1.45 2.77
N TYR A 141 -12.72 0.85 1.58
CA TYR A 141 -13.91 0.90 0.74
C TYR A 141 -14.35 -0.51 0.37
N PHE A 142 -15.65 -0.74 0.29
CA PHE A 142 -16.16 -2.06 -0.11
C PHE A 142 -16.40 -2.18 -1.62
N ASP A 143 -16.48 -1.06 -2.33
CA ASP A 143 -16.66 -1.04 -3.78
C ASP A 143 -16.03 0.22 -4.38
N SER A 144 -15.64 0.15 -5.64
CA SER A 144 -15.09 1.27 -6.42
C SER A 144 -16.10 1.79 -7.44
N ILE A 145 -15.84 2.94 -8.03
CA ILE A 145 -16.61 3.37 -9.20
C ILE A 145 -16.33 2.38 -10.34
N PRO A 146 -17.35 1.87 -11.06
CA PRO A 146 -17.15 0.87 -12.10
C PRO A 146 -16.10 1.30 -13.12
N GLY A 147 -15.06 0.47 -13.29
CA GLY A 147 -13.95 0.72 -14.23
C GLY A 147 -12.88 1.70 -13.74
N ALA A 148 -12.98 2.25 -12.53
CA ALA A 148 -12.00 3.21 -12.00
C ALA A 148 -10.71 2.55 -11.46
N VAL A 149 -10.78 1.28 -11.08
CA VAL A 149 -9.67 0.53 -10.46
C VAL A 149 -9.38 -0.73 -11.28
N LYS A 150 -8.09 -0.99 -11.54
CA LYS A 150 -7.60 -2.26 -12.08
C LYS A 150 -6.98 -3.09 -10.95
N ARG A 151 -7.17 -4.41 -11.02
CA ARG A 151 -6.63 -5.39 -10.06
C ARG A 151 -5.46 -6.14 -10.68
N HIS A 152 -4.35 -6.23 -9.95
CA HIS A 152 -3.15 -6.97 -10.36
C HIS A 152 -2.74 -7.95 -9.27
N VAL A 153 -2.27 -9.14 -9.65
CA VAL A 153 -1.79 -10.11 -8.66
C VAL A 153 -0.38 -9.70 -8.22
N ASP A 154 -0.23 -9.41 -6.93
CA ASP A 154 1.04 -9.10 -6.28
C ASP A 154 1.51 -10.33 -5.48
N ASN A 155 2.65 -10.91 -5.90
CA ASN A 155 3.27 -12.07 -5.24
C ASN A 155 4.49 -11.68 -4.39
N THR A 156 4.68 -10.40 -4.10
CA THR A 156 5.82 -9.90 -3.32
C THR A 156 5.79 -10.47 -1.89
N PHE A 157 6.97 -10.68 -1.30
CA PHE A 157 7.13 -11.25 0.05
C PHE A 157 6.55 -12.66 0.23
N GLY A 158 6.33 -13.41 -0.85
CA GLY A 158 5.83 -14.79 -0.79
C GLY A 158 4.36 -14.89 -0.38
N MET A 159 3.62 -13.78 -0.42
CA MET A 159 2.18 -13.73 -0.18
C MET A 159 1.47 -13.40 -1.49
N LYS A 160 0.33 -14.06 -1.77
CA LYS A 160 -0.53 -13.69 -2.90
C LYS A 160 -1.52 -12.63 -2.42
N ARG A 161 -1.33 -11.40 -2.87
CA ARG A 161 -2.24 -10.26 -2.64
C ARG A 161 -2.75 -9.74 -3.97
N THR A 162 -3.82 -8.96 -3.94
CA THR A 162 -4.33 -8.29 -5.13
C THR A 162 -4.08 -6.80 -4.98
N GLU A 163 -3.11 -6.28 -5.72
CA GLU A 163 -2.83 -4.85 -5.83
C GLU A 163 -3.99 -4.17 -6.59
N ILE A 164 -4.35 -2.98 -6.13
CA ILE A 164 -5.30 -2.11 -6.81
C ILE A 164 -4.58 -0.85 -7.30
N VAL A 165 -4.78 -0.53 -8.57
CA VAL A 165 -4.20 0.65 -9.23
C VAL A 165 -5.28 1.47 -9.93
N CYS A 166 -5.04 2.78 -10.09
CA CYS A 166 -5.92 3.64 -10.87
C CYS A 166 -5.96 3.18 -12.33
N SER A 167 -7.15 3.02 -12.91
CA SER A 167 -7.31 2.59 -14.29
C SER A 167 -6.86 3.64 -15.32
N ASN A 168 -6.80 4.91 -14.92
CA ASN A 168 -6.46 6.05 -15.79
C ASN A 168 -4.95 6.32 -15.86
N CYS A 169 -4.22 6.30 -14.73
CA CYS A 169 -2.78 6.62 -14.70
C CYS A 169 -1.87 5.48 -14.22
N GLY A 170 -2.45 4.35 -13.80
CA GLY A 170 -1.70 3.22 -13.27
C GLY A 170 -1.10 3.45 -11.88
N GLY A 171 -1.42 4.56 -11.22
CA GLY A 171 -0.93 4.86 -9.89
C GLY A 171 -1.37 3.83 -8.85
N HIS A 172 -0.43 3.37 -8.02
CA HIS A 172 -0.69 2.44 -6.93
C HIS A 172 -1.59 3.07 -5.85
N LEU A 173 -2.68 2.37 -5.52
CA LEU A 173 -3.64 2.80 -4.51
C LEU A 173 -3.47 2.00 -3.22
N GLY A 174 -3.27 0.69 -3.33
CA GLY A 174 -3.15 -0.21 -2.19
C GLY A 174 -3.45 -1.65 -2.59
N HIS A 175 -4.19 -2.37 -1.74
CA HIS A 175 -4.57 -3.77 -1.97
C HIS A 175 -6.04 -4.03 -1.66
N VAL A 176 -6.64 -5.00 -2.35
CA VAL A 176 -7.97 -5.52 -2.05
C VAL A 176 -7.87 -6.90 -1.41
N PHE A 177 -8.70 -7.10 -0.40
CA PHE A 177 -8.89 -8.36 0.32
C PHE A 177 -10.36 -8.77 0.21
N GLU A 178 -10.63 -10.06 0.13
CA GLU A 178 -11.99 -10.61 -0.08
C GLU A 178 -12.23 -11.71 0.96
N GLY A 179 -13.48 -11.89 1.41
CA GLY A 179 -13.85 -13.00 2.29
C GLY A 179 -13.48 -12.81 3.76
N GLU A 180 -13.40 -11.57 4.23
CA GLU A 180 -13.06 -11.25 5.62
C GLU A 180 -14.29 -11.24 6.55
N GLY A 181 -15.50 -11.33 6.00
CA GLY A 181 -16.74 -11.37 6.75
C GLY A 181 -17.24 -9.98 7.20
N TYR A 182 -16.90 -8.93 6.45
CA TYR A 182 -17.45 -7.60 6.69
C TYR A 182 -18.93 -7.55 6.28
N GLN A 183 -19.75 -6.84 7.05
CA GLN A 183 -21.18 -6.61 6.75
C GLN A 183 -21.34 -5.57 5.62
N THR A 184 -20.75 -5.85 4.46
CA THR A 184 -20.80 -5.03 3.27
C THR A 184 -21.37 -5.85 2.11
N PRO A 185 -21.97 -5.23 1.08
CA PRO A 185 -22.61 -5.96 -0.01
C PRO A 185 -21.68 -6.91 -0.78
N THR A 186 -20.39 -6.58 -0.85
CA THR A 186 -19.38 -7.29 -1.65
C THR A 186 -18.48 -8.21 -0.81
N ASP A 187 -18.43 -8.01 0.51
CA ASP A 187 -17.42 -8.62 1.40
C ASP A 187 -15.97 -8.42 0.93
N GLU A 188 -15.73 -7.28 0.26
CA GLU A 188 -14.42 -6.82 -0.16
C GLU A 188 -13.94 -5.68 0.72
N ARG A 189 -12.63 -5.62 0.94
CA ARG A 189 -11.95 -4.50 1.61
C ARG A 189 -10.84 -3.98 0.72
N HIS A 190 -11.12 -2.88 0.05
CA HIS A 190 -10.10 -2.07 -0.62
C HIS A 190 -9.38 -1.23 0.44
N CYS A 191 -8.17 -1.67 0.83
CA CYS A 191 -7.30 -0.97 1.76
C CYS A 191 -6.42 0.00 0.97
N VAL A 192 -6.74 1.29 1.03
CA VAL A 192 -6.17 2.32 0.15
C VAL A 192 -5.29 3.28 0.95
N ASN A 193 -4.20 3.76 0.37
CA ASN A 193 -3.41 4.84 0.97
C ASN A 193 -4.16 6.17 0.88
N SER A 194 -4.35 6.87 1.99
CA SER A 194 -4.97 8.19 2.01
C SER A 194 -4.25 9.19 1.11
N VAL A 195 -2.90 9.18 1.08
CA VAL A 195 -2.11 10.10 0.25
C VAL A 195 -2.34 9.87 -1.25
N SER A 196 -2.81 8.68 -1.66
CA SER A 196 -3.15 8.39 -3.06
C SER A 196 -4.50 8.97 -3.49
N LEU A 197 -5.25 9.57 -2.56
CA LEU A 197 -6.60 10.08 -2.78
C LEU A 197 -6.66 11.61 -2.60
N ARG A 198 -7.69 12.22 -3.18
CA ARG A 198 -8.13 13.59 -2.94
C ARG A 198 -9.65 13.58 -2.83
N PHE A 199 -10.21 14.18 -1.79
CA PHE A 199 -11.65 14.24 -1.61
C PHE A 199 -12.26 15.49 -2.25
N THR A 200 -13.41 15.33 -2.91
CA THR A 200 -14.23 16.41 -3.49
C THR A 200 -15.66 16.27 -2.99
N GLU A 201 -16.24 17.34 -2.45
CA GLU A 201 -17.64 17.37 -2.01
C GLU A 201 -18.61 17.55 -3.19
N ASP A 202 -19.79 16.92 -3.13
CA ASP A 202 -20.80 16.95 -4.22
C ASP A 202 -21.40 18.35 -4.49
N GLY A 203 -21.04 19.37 -3.69
CA GLY A 203 -21.43 20.78 -3.87
C GLY A 203 -20.35 21.67 -4.50
N GLU A 204 -19.12 21.17 -4.68
CA GLU A 204 -18.00 21.91 -5.28
C GLU A 204 -17.66 21.37 -6.68
N ALA A 205 -18.66 21.23 -7.54
CA ALA A 205 -18.41 20.94 -8.94
C ALA A 205 -17.64 22.12 -9.58
N SER A 206 -16.37 21.86 -9.92
CA SER A 206 -15.52 22.59 -10.87
C SER A 206 -15.21 24.06 -10.55
N GLY A 207 -14.06 24.31 -9.91
CA GLY A 207 -13.58 25.68 -9.72
C GLY A 207 -12.18 25.84 -9.13
N LYS A 208 -11.21 24.96 -9.43
CA LYS A 208 -9.79 25.24 -9.16
C LYS A 208 -8.92 24.94 -10.37
N GLY A 209 -8.87 25.92 -11.28
CA GLY A 209 -7.64 26.18 -12.02
C GLY A 209 -6.50 26.54 -11.04
N PRO A 210 -5.24 26.51 -11.49
CA PRO A 210 -4.10 26.71 -10.61
C PRO A 210 -4.21 28.06 -9.90
N ALA A 211 -4.01 28.05 -8.59
CA ALA A 211 -3.90 29.25 -7.78
C ALA A 211 -2.72 30.08 -8.28
N GLU A 212 -3.01 31.06 -9.13
CA GLU A 212 -2.11 32.16 -9.47
C GLU A 212 -1.80 32.91 -8.17
N LYS A 213 -0.59 32.69 -7.65
CA LYS A 213 -0.02 33.52 -6.59
C LYS A 213 0.17 34.92 -7.14
N SER A 214 -0.82 35.78 -6.93
CA SER A 214 -0.70 37.22 -7.10
C SER A 214 -0.40 37.88 -5.74
N LYS A 215 0.48 38.88 -5.80
CA LYS A 215 0.91 39.83 -4.76
C LYS A 215 1.97 39.33 -3.75
N ALA A 216 2.98 40.13 -3.41
CA ALA A 216 3.17 41.58 -3.56
C ALA A 216 4.63 41.93 -3.89
#